data_AF-X1ETB8-F1
#
_entry.id   AF-X1ETB8-F1
#
_cell.length_a   1.000
_cell.length_b   1.000
_cell.length_c   1.000
_cell.angle_alpha   90.00
_cell.angle_beta   90.00
_cell.angle_gamma   90.00
#
_symmetry.space_group_name_H-M   'P 1'
#
loop_
_entity.id
_entity.type
_entity.pdbx_description
1 polymer ?
#
loop_
_entity_poly.entity_id
_entity_poly.type
_entity_poly.pdbx_seq_one_letter_code
_entity_poly.pdbx_strand_id
1 'polypeptide(L)'
;MDFVTSSVNLVNKIGEVYGWKITGHFFDMLSPDENFKIGDNSAIFTIGAVEQLASNFEAFLQFLLKRSPRLCIHVEPTIELYAVNNLVDYLAIKFHKKRGYTENYLTRLRKLEAQNEIEILKIKRLFFGSLYMEGYTCVIWKPKRRGV
;
A
#
# COMPACT_ATOMS: atom_id res chain seq x y z
N MET A 1 -4.78 0.85 11.16
CA MET A 1 -3.37 0.98 11.61
C MET A 1 -2.95 2.40 11.30
N ASP A 2 -2.19 3.03 12.17
CA ASP A 2 -1.72 4.42 11.98
C ASP A 2 -0.40 4.62 12.74
N PHE A 3 0.42 5.58 12.30
CA PHE A 3 1.65 5.97 12.99
C PHE A 3 1.39 7.01 14.10
N VAL A 4 0.14 7.43 14.29
CA VAL A 4 -0.27 8.38 15.32
C VAL A 4 -1.25 7.73 16.30
N THR A 5 -0.94 7.84 17.59
CA THR A 5 -1.71 7.23 18.68
C THR A 5 -3.15 7.77 18.76
N SER A 6 -3.40 9.03 18.39
CA SER A 6 -4.75 9.60 18.39
C SER A 6 -5.69 8.89 17.41
N SER A 7 -5.22 8.59 16.18
CA SER A 7 -5.97 7.81 15.19
C SER A 7 -6.28 6.40 15.70
N VAL A 8 -5.30 5.76 16.36
CA VAL A 8 -5.45 4.44 16.97
C VAL A 8 -6.55 4.46 18.03
N ASN A 9 -6.51 5.43 18.94
CA ASN A 9 -7.50 5.59 20.00
C ASN A 9 -8.89 5.87 19.43
N LEU A 10 -8.99 6.67 18.36
CA LEU A 10 -10.26 6.94 17.70
C LEU A 10 -10.88 5.68 17.12
N VAL A 11 -10.11 4.86 16.40
CA VAL A 11 -10.59 3.57 15.85
C VAL A 11 -11.07 2.64 16.96
N ASN A 12 -10.31 2.53 18.06
CA ASN A 12 -10.70 1.73 19.21
C ASN A 12 -12.01 2.23 19.84
N LYS A 13 -12.18 3.56 19.95
CA LYS A 13 -13.41 4.15 20.48
C LYS A 13 -14.62 3.91 19.58
N ILE A 14 -14.43 3.98 18.26
CA ILE A 14 -15.49 3.60 17.30
C ILE A 14 -15.87 2.13 17.49
N GLY A 15 -14.89 1.23 17.65
CA GLY A 15 -15.14 -0.18 17.95
C GLY A 15 -15.99 -0.38 19.19
N GLU A 16 -15.66 0.31 20.29
CA GLU A 16 -16.40 0.26 21.55
C GLU A 16 -17.83 0.80 21.41
N VAL A 17 -18.00 2.00 20.83
CA VAL A 17 -19.29 2.70 20.74
C VAL A 17 -20.30 1.93 19.87
N TYR A 18 -19.83 1.36 18.76
CA TYR A 18 -20.69 0.67 17.80
C TYR A 18 -20.71 -0.86 17.97
N GLY A 19 -19.95 -1.40 18.93
CA GLY A 19 -19.81 -2.85 19.12
C GLY A 19 -19.17 -3.56 17.91
N TRP A 20 -18.36 -2.85 17.13
CA TRP A 20 -17.72 -3.39 15.94
C TRP A 20 -16.45 -4.18 16.30
N LYS A 21 -16.19 -5.27 15.56
CA LYS A 21 -14.97 -6.07 15.69
C LYS A 21 -13.81 -5.38 14.94
N ILE A 22 -13.46 -4.17 15.37
CA ILE A 22 -12.35 -3.40 14.83
C ILE A 22 -11.41 -2.97 15.95
N THR A 23 -10.11 -2.96 15.66
CA THR A 23 -9.07 -2.49 16.58
C THR A 23 -8.08 -1.62 15.83
N GLY A 24 -7.73 -0.51 16.45
CA GLY A 24 -6.61 0.33 16.06
C GLY A 24 -5.31 -0.25 16.61
N HIS A 25 -4.26 -0.21 15.80
CA HIS A 25 -2.91 -0.55 16.20
C HIS A 25 -1.96 0.55 15.73
N PHE A 26 -1.04 0.96 16.61
CA PHE A 26 0.09 1.78 16.24
C PHE A 26 0.99 0.96 15.31
N PHE A 27 1.35 1.52 14.15
CA PHE A 27 2.19 0.84 13.19
C PHE A 27 2.95 1.87 12.34
N ASP A 28 4.28 1.88 12.50
CA ASP A 28 5.18 2.65 11.65
C ASP A 28 5.60 1.80 10.44
N MET A 29 5.23 2.21 9.23
CA MET A 29 5.62 1.52 8.00
C MET A 29 7.11 1.70 7.64
N LEU A 30 7.75 2.76 8.14
CA LEU A 30 9.19 2.99 7.96
C LEU A 30 10.03 2.11 8.89
N SER A 31 9.47 1.74 10.04
CA SER A 31 10.08 0.81 10.99
C SER A 31 9.04 -0.17 11.56
N PRO A 32 8.57 -1.15 10.76
CA PRO A 32 7.57 -2.11 11.20
C PRO A 32 8.02 -2.93 12.41
N ASP A 33 7.13 -3.12 13.39
CA ASP A 33 7.40 -4.02 14.52
C ASP A 33 7.44 -5.48 14.04
N GLU A 34 8.63 -6.09 14.12
CA GLU A 34 8.89 -7.47 13.76
C GLU A 34 8.28 -8.50 14.73
N ASN A 35 7.60 -8.06 15.78
CA ASN A 35 6.78 -8.95 16.62
C ASN A 35 5.31 -8.90 16.24
N PHE A 36 4.89 -7.94 15.41
CA PHE A 36 3.51 -7.82 14.99
C PHE A 36 3.10 -9.05 14.16
N LYS A 37 2.05 -9.74 14.61
CA LYS A 37 1.53 -10.94 13.95
C LYS A 37 0.36 -10.57 13.04
N ILE A 38 0.47 -10.94 11.77
CA ILE A 38 -0.67 -10.97 10.86
C ILE A 38 -1.27 -12.37 10.97
N GLY A 39 -2.57 -12.46 11.25
CA GLY A 39 -3.25 -13.74 11.38
C GLY A 39 -3.29 -14.51 10.06
N ASP A 40 -3.39 -15.84 10.14
CA ASP A 40 -3.54 -16.67 8.95
C ASP A 40 -4.77 -16.25 8.14
N ASN A 41 -4.68 -16.38 6.81
CA ASN A 41 -5.73 -15.97 5.87
C ASN A 41 -6.13 -14.48 5.94
N SER A 42 -5.31 -13.62 6.53
CA SER A 42 -5.53 -12.17 6.50
C SER A 42 -5.15 -11.57 5.14
N ALA A 43 -5.82 -10.46 4.80
CA ALA A 43 -5.45 -9.59 3.70
C ALA A 43 -4.93 -8.25 4.22
N ILE A 44 -4.01 -7.64 3.48
CA ILE A 44 -3.54 -6.28 3.71
C ILE A 44 -4.25 -5.38 2.72
N PHE A 45 -4.81 -4.27 3.23
CA PHE A 45 -5.47 -3.27 2.43
C PHE A 45 -4.88 -1.90 2.77
N THR A 46 -4.42 -1.17 1.76
CA THR A 46 -3.99 0.23 1.91
C THR A 46 -4.70 1.12 0.89
N ILE A 47 -4.98 2.35 1.31
CA ILE A 47 -5.46 3.41 0.42
C ILE A 47 -4.72 4.70 0.75
N GLY A 48 -3.95 5.21 -0.22
CA GLY A 48 -3.12 6.41 -0.05
C GLY A 48 -2.08 6.34 1.08
N ALA A 49 -1.76 5.15 1.60
CA ALA A 49 -0.85 5.00 2.73
C ALA A 49 0.60 4.78 2.28
N VAL A 50 0.79 3.92 1.26
CA VAL A 50 2.12 3.70 0.67
C VAL A 50 2.59 4.98 -0.05
N GLU A 51 1.66 5.75 -0.61
CA GLU A 51 1.90 7.10 -1.16
C GLU A 51 2.73 7.99 -0.23
N GLN A 52 2.44 7.96 1.08
CA GLN A 52 3.06 8.86 2.07
C GLN A 52 4.47 8.45 2.52
N LEU A 53 4.98 7.29 2.08
CA LEU A 53 6.30 6.81 2.50
C LEU A 53 7.47 7.47 1.75
N ALA A 54 7.20 8.35 0.78
CA ALA A 54 8.21 9.06 0.00
C ALA A 54 9.29 8.14 -0.59
N SER A 55 8.86 7.00 -1.14
CA SER A 55 9.72 5.94 -1.70
C SER A 55 10.52 5.12 -0.67
N ASN A 56 10.36 5.35 0.63
CA ASN A 56 10.99 4.58 1.71
C ASN A 56 10.13 3.37 2.15
N PHE A 57 9.50 2.68 1.19
CA PHE A 57 8.55 1.59 1.46
C PHE A 57 9.19 0.21 1.67
N GLU A 58 10.50 0.05 1.45
CA GLU A 58 11.12 -1.29 1.41
C GLU A 58 11.00 -2.01 2.76
N ALA A 59 11.12 -1.31 3.90
CA ALA A 59 10.93 -1.92 5.23
C ALA A 59 9.53 -2.53 5.37
N PHE A 60 8.49 -1.77 5.00
CA PHE A 60 7.11 -2.26 4.97
C PHE A 60 6.94 -3.44 3.99
N LEU A 61 7.50 -3.35 2.79
CA LEU A 61 7.40 -4.42 1.79
C LEU A 61 8.06 -5.72 2.27
N GLN A 62 9.25 -5.63 2.88
CA GLN A 62 9.95 -6.80 3.45
C GLN A 62 9.18 -7.40 4.63
N PHE A 63 8.59 -6.55 5.48
CA PHE A 63 7.67 -7.00 6.53
C PHE A 63 6.51 -7.81 5.94
N LEU A 64 5.86 -7.31 4.88
CA LEU A 64 4.78 -8.04 4.21
C LEU A 64 5.24 -9.38 3.61
N LEU A 65 6.40 -9.40 2.93
CA LEU A 65 6.97 -10.63 2.37
C LEU A 65 7.24 -11.67 3.46
N LYS A 66 7.81 -11.26 4.58
CA LYS A 66 8.11 -12.12 5.74
C LYS A 66 6.85 -12.64 6.42
N ARG A 67 5.84 -11.80 6.58
CA ARG A 67 4.55 -12.18 7.20
C ARG A 67 3.67 -13.01 6.29
N SER A 68 3.94 -12.98 4.99
CA SER A 68 3.26 -13.78 3.97
C SER A 68 1.72 -13.73 4.09
N PRO A 69 1.08 -12.54 4.12
CA PRO A 69 -0.38 -12.45 4.14
C PRO A 69 -0.95 -13.14 2.92
N ARG A 70 -2.23 -13.56 3.00
CA ARG A 70 -2.87 -14.26 1.87
C ARG A 70 -2.98 -13.37 0.63
N LEU A 71 -3.12 -12.08 0.83
CA LEU A 71 -3.36 -11.10 -0.22
C LEU A 71 -2.93 -9.70 0.22
N CYS A 72 -2.37 -8.93 -0.69
CA CYS A 72 -2.11 -7.50 -0.53
C CYS A 72 -2.89 -6.73 -1.60
N ILE A 73 -3.65 -5.73 -1.18
CA ILE A 73 -4.48 -4.87 -2.03
C ILE A 73 -4.07 -3.43 -1.73
N HIS A 74 -3.53 -2.75 -2.74
CA HIS A 74 -3.09 -1.36 -2.62
C HIS A 74 -3.90 -0.50 -3.58
N VAL A 75 -4.58 0.50 -3.05
CA VAL A 75 -5.28 1.53 -3.82
C VAL A 75 -4.50 2.83 -3.65
N GLU A 76 -3.50 3.01 -4.51
CA GLU A 76 -2.49 4.05 -4.35
C GLU A 76 -2.30 4.79 -5.67
N PRO A 77 -1.81 6.02 -5.66
CA PRO A 77 -1.32 6.60 -6.89
C PRO A 77 -0.09 5.82 -7.37
N THR A 78 0.01 5.64 -8.69
CA THR A 78 1.08 4.82 -9.27
C THR A 78 1.60 5.51 -10.50
N ILE A 79 2.68 6.27 -10.33
CA ILE A 79 3.29 7.10 -11.37
C ILE A 79 3.74 6.27 -12.58
N GLU A 80 4.08 5.00 -12.35
CA GLU A 80 4.55 4.03 -13.34
C GLU A 80 3.48 3.62 -14.37
N LEU A 81 2.22 4.00 -14.17
CA LEU A 81 1.12 3.74 -15.10
C LEU A 81 0.63 4.97 -15.86
N TYR A 82 1.25 6.13 -15.63
CA TYR A 82 0.93 7.35 -16.34
C TYR A 82 1.64 7.43 -17.68
N ALA A 83 0.92 7.92 -18.69
CA ALA A 83 1.45 8.14 -20.02
C ALA A 83 1.95 9.58 -20.16
N VAL A 84 3.26 9.76 -20.32
CA VAL A 84 3.89 11.10 -20.41
C VAL A 84 3.41 11.95 -21.60
N ASN A 85 2.87 11.31 -22.63
CA ASN A 85 2.31 11.97 -23.81
C ASN A 85 0.83 12.40 -23.62
N ASN A 86 0.19 12.00 -22.52
CA ASN A 86 -1.13 12.50 -22.14
C ASN A 86 -0.94 13.69 -21.19
N LEU A 87 -1.58 14.82 -21.50
CA LEU A 87 -1.41 16.07 -20.73
C LEU A 87 -1.84 15.92 -19.25
N VAL A 88 -2.94 15.21 -18.99
CA VAL A 88 -3.46 15.01 -17.62
C VAL A 88 -2.49 14.16 -16.81
N ASP A 89 -2.05 13.04 -17.38
CA ASP A 89 -1.06 12.15 -16.77
C ASP A 89 0.28 12.87 -16.55
N TYR A 90 0.74 13.67 -17.51
CA TYR A 90 1.95 14.48 -17.38
C TYR A 90 1.88 15.47 -16.22
N LEU A 91 0.75 16.16 -16.06
CA LEU A 91 0.53 17.07 -14.94
C LEU A 91 0.45 16.30 -13.60
N ALA A 92 -0.19 15.13 -13.58
CA ALA A 92 -0.25 14.27 -12.41
C ALA A 92 1.13 13.75 -12.00
N ILE A 93 2.01 13.42 -12.95
CA ILE A 93 3.42 13.06 -12.72
C ILE A 93 4.15 14.23 -12.04
N LYS A 94 4.00 15.46 -12.56
CA LYS A 94 4.63 16.65 -11.96
C LYS A 94 4.13 16.89 -10.54
N PHE A 95 2.83 16.75 -10.32
CA PHE A 95 2.22 16.90 -9.00
C PHE A 95 2.77 15.87 -8.00
N HIS A 96 2.81 14.58 -8.37
CA HIS A 96 3.41 13.51 -7.56
C HIS A 96 4.82 13.85 -7.09
N LYS A 97 5.67 14.20 -8.06
CA LYS A 97 7.08 14.52 -7.79
C LYS A 97 7.21 15.75 -6.90
N LYS A 98 6.38 16.77 -7.11
CA LYS A 98 6.39 17.98 -6.28
C LYS A 98 5.95 17.70 -4.84
N ARG A 99 5.04 16.76 -4.63
CA ARG A 99 4.55 16.34 -3.31
C ARG A 99 5.51 15.37 -2.60
N GLY A 100 6.46 14.77 -3.32
CA GLY A 100 7.36 13.76 -2.77
C GLY A 100 6.66 12.45 -2.45
N TYR A 101 5.60 12.13 -3.20
CA TYR A 101 4.89 10.86 -3.06
C TYR A 101 5.74 9.70 -3.54
N THR A 102 5.44 8.51 -3.03
CA THR A 102 6.17 7.28 -3.37
C THR A 102 6.22 7.02 -4.88
N GLU A 103 7.43 6.77 -5.37
CA GLU A 103 7.72 6.31 -6.73
C GLU A 103 8.35 4.91 -6.67
N ASN A 104 8.32 4.16 -7.78
CA ASN A 104 8.97 2.86 -7.95
C ASN A 104 8.40 1.68 -7.14
N TYR A 105 7.27 1.85 -6.44
CA TYR A 105 6.62 0.73 -5.74
C TYR A 105 6.18 -0.36 -6.70
N LEU A 106 5.50 -0.01 -7.81
CA LEU A 106 5.06 -1.00 -8.80
C LEU A 106 6.26 -1.60 -9.54
N THR A 107 7.29 -0.79 -9.82
CA THR A 107 8.56 -1.29 -10.38
C THR A 107 9.17 -2.36 -9.48
N ARG A 108 9.21 -2.13 -8.16
CA ARG A 108 9.73 -3.10 -7.19
C ARG A 108 8.92 -4.38 -7.15
N LEU A 109 7.58 -4.29 -7.18
CA LEU A 109 6.70 -5.46 -7.24
C LEU A 109 6.94 -6.30 -8.50
N ARG A 110 7.04 -5.67 -9.67
CA ARG A 110 7.35 -6.38 -10.94
C ARG A 110 8.69 -7.11 -10.88
N LYS A 111 9.70 -6.50 -10.23
CA LYS A 111 10.99 -7.16 -9.99
C LYS A 111 10.84 -8.41 -9.12
N LEU A 112 10.10 -8.32 -8.02
CA LEU A 112 9.83 -9.46 -7.13
C LEU A 112 9.05 -10.58 -7.86
N GLU A 113 8.10 -10.21 -8.72
CA GLU A 113 7.38 -11.19 -9.54
C GLU A 113 8.31 -11.90 -10.53
N ALA A 114 9.18 -11.17 -11.21
CA ALA A 114 10.20 -11.75 -12.09
C ALA A 114 11.20 -12.66 -11.34
N GLN A 115 11.44 -12.37 -10.05
CA GLN A 115 12.23 -13.20 -9.13
C GLN A 115 11.45 -14.38 -8.54
N ASN A 116 10.18 -14.56 -8.93
CA ASN A 116 9.30 -15.61 -8.44
C ASN A 116 9.03 -15.55 -6.92
N GLU A 117 9.12 -14.36 -6.31
CA GLU A 117 8.86 -14.15 -4.88
C GLU A 117 7.38 -13.81 -4.60
N ILE A 118 6.72 -13.16 -5.56
CA ILE A 118 5.30 -12.81 -5.49
C ILE A 118 4.59 -13.17 -6.80
N GLU A 119 3.27 -13.06 -6.79
CA GLU A 119 2.40 -13.12 -7.97
C GLU A 119 1.50 -11.88 -7.98
N ILE A 120 1.56 -11.08 -9.04
CA ILE A 120 0.68 -9.93 -9.25
C ILE A 120 -0.60 -10.44 -9.92
N LEU A 121 -1.71 -10.34 -9.18
CA LEU A 121 -3.02 -10.83 -9.62
C LEU A 121 -3.76 -9.79 -10.45
N LYS A 122 -3.56 -8.51 -10.14
CA LYS A 122 -4.23 -7.41 -10.85
C LYS A 122 -3.43 -6.12 -10.77
N ILE A 123 -3.40 -5.40 -11.88
CA ILE A 123 -3.07 -3.98 -11.94
C ILE A 123 -4.22 -3.32 -12.71
N LYS A 124 -4.87 -2.32 -12.11
CA LYS A 124 -5.98 -1.61 -12.75
C LYS A 124 -6.01 -0.15 -12.34
N ARG A 125 -5.82 0.74 -13.31
CA ARG A 125 -6.21 2.14 -13.20
C ARG A 125 -7.72 2.23 -13.00
N LEU A 126 -8.16 2.90 -11.95
CA LEU A 126 -9.58 3.03 -11.64
C LEU A 126 -10.19 4.29 -12.26
N PHE A 127 -9.37 5.18 -12.84
CA PHE A 127 -9.83 6.38 -13.54
C PHE A 127 -10.67 7.32 -12.66
N PHE A 128 -10.38 7.35 -11.35
CA PHE A 128 -10.88 8.36 -10.43
C PHE A 128 -9.76 8.89 -9.54
N GLY A 129 -9.96 10.08 -8.99
CA GLY A 129 -8.93 10.78 -8.24
C GLY A 129 -9.38 12.15 -7.76
N SER A 130 -8.42 13.04 -7.58
CA SER A 130 -8.65 14.43 -7.21
C SER A 130 -8.54 15.35 -8.42
N LEU A 131 -8.72 16.66 -8.19
CA LEU A 131 -8.50 17.69 -9.20
C LEU A 131 -7.10 17.61 -9.86
N TYR A 132 -6.09 17.14 -9.13
CA TYR A 132 -4.69 17.20 -9.56
C TYR A 132 -4.12 15.89 -10.10
N MET A 133 -4.78 14.77 -9.86
CA MET A 133 -4.28 13.45 -10.28
C MET A 133 -5.36 12.38 -10.25
N GLU A 134 -5.25 11.40 -11.14
CA GLU A 134 -5.90 10.09 -11.02
C GLU A 134 -5.21 9.26 -9.93
N GLY A 135 -5.51 9.58 -8.67
CA GLY A 135 -4.76 9.07 -7.52
C GLY A 135 -4.96 7.60 -7.15
N TYR A 136 -5.78 6.81 -7.86
CA TYR A 136 -6.20 5.51 -7.34
C TYR A 136 -6.06 4.40 -8.38
N THR A 137 -4.87 3.81 -8.46
CA THR A 137 -4.64 2.52 -9.11
C THR A 137 -4.83 1.40 -8.09
N CYS A 138 -5.55 0.35 -8.46
CA CYS A 138 -5.63 -0.89 -7.68
C CYS A 138 -4.55 -1.88 -8.13
N VAL A 139 -3.63 -2.21 -7.22
CA VAL A 139 -2.63 -3.27 -7.38
C VAL A 139 -2.92 -4.38 -6.38
N ILE A 140 -3.13 -5.59 -6.89
CA ILE A 140 -3.39 -6.78 -6.07
C ILE A 140 -2.26 -7.78 -6.32
N TRP A 141 -1.61 -8.23 -5.27
CA TRP A 141 -0.56 -9.25 -5.33
C TRP A 141 -0.62 -10.17 -4.11
N LYS A 142 0.02 -11.34 -4.22
CA LYS A 142 0.20 -12.26 -3.10
C LYS A 142 1.65 -12.77 -3.06
N PRO A 143 2.23 -12.98 -1.87
CA PRO A 143 3.49 -13.71 -1.72
C PRO A 143 3.38 -15.13 -2.27
N LYS A 144 4.42 -15.63 -2.94
CA LYS A 144 4.53 -17.06 -3.22
C LYS A 144 5.04 -17.73 -1.94
N ARG A 145 4.25 -18.66 -1.39
CA ARG A 145 4.72 -19.47 -0.26
C ARG A 145 5.93 -20.26 -0.72
N ARG A 146 7.10 -20.04 -0.10
CA ARG A 146 8.20 -21.00 -0.22
C ARG A 146 7.66 -22.31 0.33
N GLY A 147 7.70 -23.37 -0.48
CA GLY A 147 7.20 -24.68 -0.10
C GLY A 147 7.75 -25.06 1.28
N VAL A 148 6.86 -25.54 2.15
CA VAL A 148 7.24 -26.37 3.30
C VAL A 148 7.62 -27.74 2.75
#